data_AF-A0AAU6T5C7-F1
#
_entry.id   AF-A0AAU6T5C7-F1
#
_cell.length_a   1.000
_cell.length_b   1.000
_cell.length_c   1.000
_cell.angle_alpha   90.00
_cell.angle_beta   90.00
_cell.angle_gamma   90.00
#
_symmetry.space_group_name_H-M   'P 1'
#
loop_
_entity.id
_entity.type
_entity.pdbx_description
1 polymer ?
#
loop_
_entity_poly.entity_id
_entity_poly.type
_entity_poly.pdbx_seq_one_letter_code
_entity_poly.pdbx_strand_id
1 'polypeptide(L)' 'MTQEVTASLCGISKKTLIKIEKGGDVYLSTLLQVMKALGLRLQLVQEAGSQVMSSYSQPEVGDDEWF' A
#
# COMPACT_ATOMS: atom_id res chain seq x y z
N MET A 1 0.25 21.03 -16.62
CA MET A 1 0.87 19.70 -16.82
C MET A 1 -0.09 18.86 -17.65
N THR A 2 0.36 18.18 -18.70
CA THR A 2 -0.52 17.32 -19.52
C THR A 2 -0.56 15.90 -18.94
N GLN A 3 -1.66 15.17 -19.15
CA GLN A 3 -1.81 13.77 -18.70
C GLN A 3 -0.68 12.86 -19.20
N GLU A 4 -0.14 13.13 -20.39
CA GLU A 4 0.94 12.34 -20.97
C GLU A 4 2.26 12.53 -20.22
N VAL A 5 2.58 13.76 -19.82
CA VAL A 5 3.76 14.07 -19.01
C VAL A 5 3.62 13.47 -17.62
N THR A 6 2.44 13.55 -17.00
CA THR A 6 2.18 12.96 -15.68
C THR A 6 2.26 11.45 -15.70
N ALA A 7 1.66 10.80 -16.70
CA ALA A 7 1.71 9.35 -16.84
C ALA A 7 3.16 8.86 -17.02
N SER A 8 3.94 9.57 -17.83
CA SER A 8 5.36 9.29 -18.05
C SER A 8 6.19 9.48 -16.78
N LEU A 9 5.98 10.57 -16.04
CA LEU A 9 6.65 10.83 -14.76
C LEU A 9 6.40 9.71 -13.74
N CYS A 10 5.15 9.23 -13.67
CA CYS A 10 4.75 8.17 -12.75
C CYS A 10 5.10 6.76 -13.26
N GLY A 11 5.60 6.61 -14.49
CA GLY A 11 5.89 5.31 -15.09
C GLY A 11 4.66 4.44 -15.33
N ILE A 12 3.52 5.05 -15.65
CA ILE A 12 2.24 4.36 -15.90
C ILE A 12 1.68 4.71 -17.28
N SER A 13 0.71 3.92 -17.76
CA SER A 13 0.00 4.27 -18.99
C SER A 13 -0.97 5.44 -18.79
N LYS A 14 -1.23 6.21 -19.86
CA LYS A 14 -2.28 7.25 -19.86
C LYS A 14 -3.65 6.70 -19.45
N LYS A 15 -3.99 5.47 -19.86
CA LYS A 15 -5.24 4.80 -19.49
C LYS A 15 -5.32 4.58 -17.97
N THR A 16 -4.21 4.16 -17.35
CA THR A 16 -4.11 3.99 -15.90
C THR A 16 -4.27 5.31 -15.18
N LEU A 17 -3.62 6.38 -15.65
CA LEU A 17 -3.78 7.72 -15.08
C LEU A 17 -5.24 8.18 -15.10
N ILE A 18 -5.92 8.03 -16.25
CA ILE A 18 -7.35 8.38 -16.38
C ILE A 18 -8.23 7.55 -15.43
N LYS A 19 -7.92 6.26 -15.20
CA LYS A 19 -8.66 5.45 -14.22
C LYS A 19 -8.50 6.02 -12.81
N ILE A 20 -7.29 6.41 -12.42
CA ILE A 20 -7.00 7.00 -11.11
C ILE A 20 -7.77 8.33 -10.96
N GLU A 21 -7.71 9.21 -11.96
CA GLU A 21 -8.41 10.51 -11.95
C GLU A 21 -9.94 10.36 -11.82
N LYS A 22 -10.50 9.29 -12.38
CA LYS A 22 -11.94 8.99 -12.28
C LYS A 22 -12.34 8.23 -11.01
N GLY A 23 -11.39 7.95 -10.10
CA GLY A 23 -11.63 7.14 -8.90
C GLY A 23 -11.92 5.66 -9.21
N GLY A 24 -11.47 5.17 -10.36
CA GLY A 24 -11.62 3.77 -10.75
C GLY A 24 -10.63 2.86 -10.04
N ASP A 25 -10.94 1.57 -10.02
CA ASP A 25 -10.12 0.57 -9.33
C ASP A 25 -8.75 0.36 -10.00
N VAL A 26 -7.70 0.34 -9.18
CA VAL A 26 -6.31 0.12 -9.57
C VAL A 26 -5.60 -0.69 -8.50
N TYR A 27 -4.64 -1.51 -8.91
CA TYR A 27 -3.81 -2.22 -7.96
C TYR A 27 -3.11 -1.26 -6.99
N LEU A 28 -3.03 -1.66 -5.72
CA LEU A 28 -2.33 -0.90 -4.68
C LEU A 28 -0.87 -0.61 -5.08
N SER A 29 -0.20 -1.55 -5.75
CA SER A 29 1.18 -1.36 -6.26
C SER A 29 1.29 -0.18 -7.22
N THR A 30 0.32 -0.03 -8.14
CA THR A 30 0.23 1.10 -9.07
C THR A 30 0.03 2.40 -8.32
N LEU A 31 -0.86 2.41 -7.31
CA LEU A 31 -1.10 3.60 -6.49
C LEU A 31 0.18 4.00 -5.73
N LEU A 32 0.84 3.05 -5.08
CA LEU A 32 2.09 3.26 -4.35
C LEU A 32 3.22 3.77 -5.27
N GLN A 33 3.30 3.26 -6.50
CA GLN A 33 4.26 3.75 -7.50
C GLN A 33 4.01 5.23 -7.85
N VAL A 34 2.76 5.61 -8.09
CA VAL A 34 2.38 7.01 -8.36
C VAL A 34 2.71 7.89 -7.18
N MET A 35 2.34 7.48 -5.96
CA MET A 35 2.65 8.23 -4.74
C MET A 35 4.16 8.44 -4.59
N LYS A 36 4.97 7.40 -4.81
CA LYS A 36 6.43 7.49 -4.78
C LYS A 36 6.97 8.49 -5.81
N ALA A 37 6.48 8.46 -7.04
CA ALA A 37 6.91 9.37 -8.10
C ALA A 37 6.57 10.84 -7.79
N LEU A 38 5.49 11.08 -7.05
CA LEU A 38 5.07 12.42 -6.61
C LEU A 38 5.68 12.84 -5.27
N GLY A 39 6.50 12.00 -4.63
CA GLY A 39 7.08 12.28 -3.31
C GLY A 39 6.07 12.17 -2.16
N LEU A 40 4.92 11.52 -2.37
CA LEU A 40 3.87 11.30 -1.39
C LEU A 40 4.13 10.02 -0.59
N ARG A 41 3.66 9.99 0.67
CA ARG A 41 3.71 8.81 1.53
C ARG A 41 2.30 8.43 1.96
N LEU A 42 2.00 7.13 1.95
CA LEU A 42 0.73 6.61 2.46
C LEU A 42 0.83 6.49 3.97
N GLN A 43 -0.04 7.20 4.69
CA GLN A 43 -0.19 7.06 6.14
C GLN A 43 -1.52 6.38 6.42
N LEU A 44 -1.46 5.22 7.06
CA LEU A 44 -2.63 4.54 7.57
C LEU A 44 -2.86 5.04 8.99
N VAL A 45 -3.94 5.78 9.19
CA VAL A 45 -4.39 6.17 10.52
C VAL A 45 -5.43 5.14 10.96
N GLN A 46 -5.13 4.40 12.03
CA GLN A 46 -6.15 3.64 12.72
C GLN A 46 -6.91 4.63 13.60
N GLU A 47 -8.15 4.93 13.23
CA GLU A 47 -9.10 5.54 14.17
C GLU A 47 -9.26 4.55 15.33
N ALA A 48 -8.93 4.98 16.55
CA ALA A 48 -8.98 4.17 17.75
C ALA A 48 -10.43 3.82 18.10
N GLY A 49 -10.96 2.81 17.42
CA GLY A 49 -12.30 2.26 17.56
C GLY A 49 -12.33 0.74 17.38
N SER A 50 -11.21 0.06 17.60
CA SER A 50 -11.15 -1.36 17.97
C SER A 50 -9.69 -1.73 18.16
N GLN A 51 -9.29 -1.89 19.41
CA GLN A 51 -8.05 -2.58 19.74
C GLN A 51 -8.21 -4.03 19.29
N VAL A 52 -7.75 -4.36 18.08
CA VAL A 52 -7.43 -5.75 17.77
C VAL A 52 -6.10 -6.01 18.47
N MET A 53 -6.23 -6.50 19.69
CA MET A 53 -5.12 -7.06 20.47
C MET A 53 -4.42 -8.10 19.58
N SER A 54 -3.28 -7.73 19.03
CA SER A 54 -2.36 -8.69 18.43
C SER A 54 -1.66 -9.39 19.58
N SER A 55 -2.32 -10.39 20.14
CA SER A 55 -1.66 -11.35 21.02
C SER A 55 -0.70 -12.16 20.16
N TYR A 56 0.55 -11.70 20.03
CA TYR A 56 1.66 -12.61 19.77
C TYR A 56 1.82 -13.47 21.02
N SER A 57 1.01 -14.52 21.13
CA SER A 57 1.30 -15.64 22.01
C SER A 57 2.45 -16.40 21.36
N GLN A 58 3.67 -16.04 21.75
CA GLN A 58 4.85 -16.86 21.51
C GLN A 58 4.63 -18.18 22.27
N PRO A 59 4.49 -19.35 21.61
CA PRO A 59 4.68 -20.58 22.33
C PRO A 59 6.17 -20.67 22.65
N GLU A 60 6.50 -20.61 23.93
CA GLU A 60 7.78 -21.12 24.42
C GLU A 60 7.77 -22.62 24.16
N VAL A 61 8.24 -23.02 22.97
CA VAL A 61 8.62 -24.39 22.70
C VAL A 61 9.86 -24.62 23.53
N GLY A 62 9.65 -25.22 24.71
CA GLY A 62 10.73 -25.74 25.54
C GLY A 62 11.57 -26.71 24.72
N ASP A 63 12.88 -26.49 24.75
CA ASP A 63 13.89 -27.44 24.34
C ASP A 63 13.83 -28.66 25.27
N ASP A 64 12.86 -29.55 25.08
CA ASP A 64 12.80 -30.82 25.81
C ASP A 64 12.40 -31.99 24.88
N GLU A 65 13.44 -32.73 24.49
CA GLU A 65 13.46 -34.18 24.32
C GLU A 65 12.73 -34.80 23.12
N TRP A 66 13.41 -34.81 21.96
CA TRP A 66 13.22 -35.84 20.95
C TRP A 66 13.96 -37.13 21.37
N PHE A 67 13.21 -38.10 21.91
CA PHE A 67 13.57 -39.52 21.97
C PHE A 67 12.52 -40.37 21.26
#